data_AF-A0A1N6ZTG9-F1
#
_entry.id   AF-A0A1N6ZTG9-F1
#
_cell.length_a   1.000
_cell.length_b   1.000
_cell.length_c   1.000
_cell.angle_alpha   90.00
_cell.angle_beta   90.00
_cell.angle_gamma   90.00
#
_symmetry.space_group_name_H-M   'P 1'
#
loop_
_entity.id
_entity.type
_entity.pdbx_description
1 polymer ?
#
loop_
_entity_poly.entity_id
_entity_poly.type
_entity_poly.pdbx_seq_one_letter_code
_entity_poly.pdbx_strand_id
1 'polypeptide(L)'
;MKKTLNLIARGVMIIFWLGVLAALFGLLPGKLHAVLPPFGMIVLLMHWAQVTMIRKGSMGHFEVTRQEFWQIIIFGVFAADSLRERLKEITNKPRE
;
A
#
# COMPACT_ATOMS: atom_id res chain seq x y z
N MET A 1 2.56 15.95 12.98
CA MET A 1 1.27 15.21 13.01
C MET A 1 1.09 14.26 11.83
N LYS A 2 1.21 14.70 10.56
CA LYS A 2 1.00 13.84 9.37
C LYS A 2 1.89 12.57 9.34
N LYS A 3 3.18 12.69 9.67
CA LYS A 3 4.12 11.54 9.73
C LYS A 3 3.76 10.53 10.84
N THR A 4 3.36 11.00 12.02
CA THR A 4 2.95 10.13 13.14
C THR A 4 1.68 9.34 12.81
N LEU A 5 0.68 10.00 12.21
CA LEU A 5 -0.54 9.32 11.75
C LEU A 5 -0.23 8.29 10.66
N ASN A 6 0.68 8.62 9.74
CA ASN A 6 1.12 7.67 8.71
C ASN A 6 1.78 6.43 9.34
N LEU A 7 2.64 6.63 10.36
CA LEU A 7 3.29 5.54 11.07
C LEU A 7 2.28 4.65 11.82
N ILE A 8 1.29 5.25 12.48
CA ILE A 8 0.19 4.51 13.12
C ILE A 8 -0.60 3.71 12.08
N ALA A 9 -0.96 4.33 10.94
CA ALA A 9 -1.67 3.64 9.87
C ALA A 9 -0.89 2.44 9.31
N ARG A 10 0.43 2.58 9.15
CA ARG A 10 1.31 1.45 8.76
C ARG A 10 1.33 0.36 9.83
N GLY A 11 1.31 0.73 11.11
CA GLY A 11 1.15 -0.21 12.22
C GLY A 11 -0.17 -0.99 12.16
N VAL A 12 -1.28 -0.29 11.90
CA VAL A 12 -2.60 -0.92 11.71
C VAL A 12 -2.58 -1.89 10.53
N MET A 13 -1.93 -1.53 9.41
CA MET A 13 -1.80 -2.44 8.26
C MET A 13 -1.02 -3.71 8.61
N ILE A 14 0.03 -3.62 9.42
CA ILE A 14 0.77 -4.80 9.89
C ILE A 14 -0.15 -5.71 10.72
N ILE A 15 -0.90 -5.14 11.67
CA ILE A 15 -1.85 -5.90 12.48
C ILE A 15 -2.92 -6.56 11.60
N PHE A 16 -3.43 -5.85 10.59
CA PHE A 16 -4.37 -6.40 9.62
C PHE A 16 -3.79 -7.61 8.88
N TRP A 17 -2.58 -7.50 8.32
CA TRP A 17 -1.95 -8.62 7.61
C TRP A 17 -1.65 -9.80 8.54
N LEU A 18 -1.21 -9.54 9.78
CA LEU A 18 -1.06 -10.60 10.78
C LEU A 18 -2.40 -11.29 11.07
N GLY A 19 -3.50 -10.54 11.15
CA GLY A 19 -4.85 -11.09 11.28
C GLY A 19 -5.26 -11.95 10.09
N VAL A 20 -4.98 -11.50 8.87
CA VAL A 20 -5.24 -12.28 7.64
C VAL A 20 -4.42 -13.58 7.63
N LEU A 21 -3.13 -13.52 7.99
CA LEU A 21 -2.29 -14.71 8.08
C LEU A 21 -2.79 -15.67 9.17
N ALA A 22 -3.09 -15.17 10.36
CA ALA A 22 -3.64 -15.98 11.45
C ALA A 22 -4.99 -16.62 11.06
N ALA A 23 -5.83 -15.90 10.31
CA ALA A 23 -7.05 -16.45 9.72
C ALA A 23 -6.72 -17.60 8.75
N LEU A 24 -5.78 -17.41 7.81
CA LEU A 24 -5.41 -18.47 6.85
C LEU A 24 -4.86 -19.74 7.52
N PHE A 25 -4.24 -19.62 8.69
CA PHE A 25 -3.69 -20.76 9.46
C PHE A 25 -4.68 -21.38 10.47
N GLY A 26 -5.94 -20.97 10.49
CA GLY A 26 -6.90 -21.55 11.46
C GLY A 26 -6.72 -21.05 12.90
N LEU A 27 -5.88 -20.04 13.14
CA LEU A 27 -5.53 -19.57 14.49
C LEU A 27 -6.56 -18.61 15.09
N LEU A 28 -7.51 -18.11 14.28
CA LEU A 28 -8.55 -17.19 14.73
C LEU A 28 -9.90 -17.89 14.94
N PRO A 29 -10.58 -17.63 16.07
CA PRO A 29 -11.85 -18.27 16.38
C PRO A 29 -13.00 -17.73 15.54
N GLY A 30 -13.98 -18.60 15.28
CA GLY A 30 -15.30 -18.24 14.75
C GLY A 30 -15.26 -17.63 13.34
N LYS A 31 -16.10 -16.61 13.12
CA LYS A 31 -16.30 -16.01 11.79
C LYS A 31 -15.08 -15.23 11.27
N LEU A 32 -14.12 -14.87 12.13
CA LEU A 32 -12.92 -14.14 11.73
C LEU A 32 -12.08 -14.92 10.71
N HIS A 33 -11.99 -16.25 10.88
CA HIS A 33 -11.33 -17.15 9.92
C HIS A 33 -11.92 -17.07 8.51
N ALA A 34 -13.25 -16.99 8.41
CA ALA A 34 -13.95 -16.95 7.13
C ALA A 34 -13.98 -15.55 6.49
N VAL A 35 -13.93 -14.50 7.32
CA VAL A 35 -14.14 -13.12 6.88
C VAL A 35 -12.83 -12.44 6.48
N LEU A 36 -11.77 -12.60 7.28
CA LEU A 36 -10.51 -11.89 7.05
C LEU A 36 -9.81 -12.23 5.71
N PRO A 37 -9.75 -13.49 5.24
CA PRO A 37 -9.04 -13.80 4.00
C PRO A 37 -9.64 -13.16 2.74
N PRO A 38 -10.97 -13.18 2.51
CA PRO A 38 -11.58 -12.43 1.40
C PRO A 38 -11.28 -10.92 1.46
N PHE A 39 -11.34 -10.30 2.65
CA PHE A 39 -10.98 -8.89 2.81
C PHE A 39 -9.49 -8.64 2.53
N GLY A 40 -8.60 -9.52 2.99
CA GLY A 40 -7.18 -9.48 2.67
C GLY A 40 -6.91 -9.52 1.17
N MET A 41 -7.64 -10.38 0.44
CA MET A 41 -7.55 -10.45 -1.01
C MET A 41 -8.00 -9.14 -1.68
N ILE A 42 -9.13 -8.57 -1.26
CA ILE A 42 -9.63 -7.29 -1.80
C ILE A 42 -8.61 -6.17 -1.56
N VAL A 43 -8.06 -6.07 -0.35
CA VAL A 43 -7.05 -5.07 0.00
C VAL A 43 -5.79 -5.26 -0.86
N LEU A 44 -5.35 -6.51 -1.05
CA LEU A 44 -4.19 -6.82 -1.91
C LEU A 44 -4.42 -6.36 -3.35
N LEU A 45 -5.61 -6.62 -3.90
CA LEU A 45 -5.99 -6.18 -5.25
C LEU A 45 -6.03 -4.66 -5.36
N MET A 46 -6.54 -3.97 -4.33
CA MET A 46 -6.54 -2.51 -4.28
C MET A 46 -5.13 -1.94 -4.22
N HIS A 47 -4.25 -2.50 -3.41
CA HIS A 47 -2.84 -2.07 -3.34
C HIS A 47 -2.10 -2.32 -4.66
N TRP A 48 -2.40 -3.46 -5.31
CA TRP A 48 -1.88 -3.76 -6.64
C TRP A 48 -2.36 -2.73 -7.68
N ALA A 49 -3.65 -2.39 -7.67
CA ALA A 49 -4.18 -1.34 -8.54
C ALA A 49 -3.50 0.01 -8.27
N GLN A 50 -3.29 0.37 -7.01
CA GLN A 50 -2.59 1.60 -6.63
C GLN A 50 -1.16 1.66 -7.19
N VAL A 51 -0.35 0.63 -6.97
CA VAL A 51 1.05 0.64 -7.44
C VAL A 51 1.16 0.61 -8.96
N THR A 52 0.26 -0.11 -9.64
CA THR A 52 0.24 -0.15 -11.11
C THR A 52 -0.18 1.19 -11.71
N MET A 53 -1.14 1.89 -11.10
CA MET A 53 -1.50 3.26 -11.50
C MET A 53 -0.32 4.22 -11.32
N ILE A 54 0.37 4.16 -10.17
CA ILE A 54 1.55 5.01 -9.92
C ILE A 54 2.65 4.72 -10.93
N ARG A 55 2.97 3.44 -11.19
CA ARG A 55 4.00 3.05 -12.16
C ARG A 55 3.68 3.49 -13.58
N LYS A 56 2.41 3.41 -13.99
CA LYS A 56 1.96 3.93 -15.29
C LYS A 56 2.04 5.45 -15.35
N GLY A 57 1.62 6.14 -14.29
CA GLY A 57 1.68 7.60 -14.21
C GLY A 57 3.09 8.18 -14.12
N SER A 58 4.06 7.42 -13.61
CA SER A 58 5.47 7.83 -13.54
C SER A 58 6.30 7.41 -14.76
N MET A 59 5.72 6.64 -15.69
CA MET A 59 6.43 6.11 -16.85
C MET A 59 6.96 7.27 -17.71
N GLY A 60 8.26 7.25 -18.01
CA GLY A 60 8.94 8.32 -18.74
C GLY A 60 9.49 9.46 -17.87
N HIS A 61 9.18 9.48 -16.56
CA HIS A 61 9.74 10.46 -15.63
C HIS A 61 10.67 9.84 -14.60
N PHE A 62 10.28 8.72 -13.99
CA PHE A 62 11.14 7.97 -13.09
C PHE A 62 10.71 6.51 -12.93
N GLU A 63 11.65 5.67 -12.52
CA GLU A 63 11.38 4.28 -12.21
C GLU A 63 10.86 4.11 -10.78
N VAL A 64 9.78 3.33 -10.63
CA VAL A 64 9.30 2.85 -9.34
C VAL A 64 10.15 1.65 -8.94
N THR A 65 10.90 1.78 -7.86
CA THR A 65 11.80 0.73 -7.39
C THR A 65 11.03 -0.49 -6.90
N ARG A 66 11.68 -1.66 -6.91
CA ARG A 66 11.10 -2.90 -6.35
C ARG A 66 10.74 -2.75 -4.87
N GLN A 67 11.51 -1.96 -4.12
CA GLN A 67 11.23 -1.68 -2.71
C GLN A 67 9.95 -0.85 -2.55
N GLU A 68 9.82 0.24 -3.30
CA GLU A 68 8.61 1.07 -3.31
C GLU A 68 7.38 0.27 -3.73
N PHE A 69 7.54 -0.64 -4.69
CA PHE A 69 6.47 -1.54 -5.13
C PHE A 69 5.95 -2.38 -3.96
N TRP A 70 6.84 -3.11 -3.27
CA TRP A 70 6.44 -3.95 -2.13
C TRP A 70 5.90 -3.15 -0.96
N GLN A 71 6.45 -1.95 -0.72
CA GLN A 71 5.92 -1.09 0.34
C GLN A 71 4.47 -0.66 0.05
N ILE A 72 4.11 -0.35 -1.20
CA ILE A 72 2.72 -0.08 -1.56
C ILE A 72 1.86 -1.34 -1.48
N ILE A 73 2.38 -2.51 -1.87
CA ILE A 73 1.62 -3.77 -1.71
C ILE A 73 1.27 -4.05 -0.24
N ILE A 74 2.17 -3.76 0.70
CA ILE A 74 1.95 -4.05 2.12
C ILE A 74 1.18 -2.91 2.81
N PHE A 75 1.58 -1.66 2.57
CA PHE A 75 1.08 -0.50 3.31
C PHE A 75 0.11 0.37 2.49
N GLY A 76 -0.14 0.03 1.24
CA GLY A 76 -0.98 0.82 0.34
C GLY A 76 -0.42 2.23 0.17
N VAL A 77 -1.36 3.17 0.15
CA VAL A 77 -1.10 4.60 -0.03
C VAL A 77 -0.21 5.23 1.04
N PHE A 78 -0.12 4.61 2.22
CA PHE A 78 0.71 5.08 3.35
C PHE A 78 2.22 4.95 3.07
N ALA A 79 2.61 4.11 2.11
CA ALA A 79 3.98 4.02 1.63
C ALA A 79 4.28 4.91 0.42
N ALA A 80 3.28 5.61 -0.13
CA ALA A 80 3.43 6.34 -1.39
C ALA A 80 3.93 7.79 -1.20
N ASP A 81 4.34 8.21 0.00
CA ASP A 81 4.70 9.61 0.28
C ASP A 81 5.86 10.10 -0.60
N SER A 82 6.95 9.33 -0.71
CA SER A 82 8.11 9.68 -1.56
C SER A 82 7.73 9.73 -3.05
N LEU A 83 6.92 8.78 -3.51
CA LEU A 83 6.44 8.72 -4.89
C LEU A 83 5.52 9.89 -5.22
N ARG A 84 4.67 10.30 -4.28
CA ARG A 84 3.80 11.48 -4.41
C ARG A 84 4.60 12.77 -4.47
N GLU A 85 5.67 12.90 -3.68
CA GLU A 85 6.57 14.06 -3.74
C GLU A 85 7.23 14.14 -5.12
N ARG A 86 7.81 13.04 -5.62
CA ARG A 86 8.41 12.96 -6.96
C ARG A 86 7.39 13.27 -8.07
N LEU A 87 6.16 12.77 -7.97
CA LEU A 87 5.09 13.08 -8.94
C LEU A 87 4.67 14.56 -8.91
N LYS A 88 4.68 15.20 -7.74
CA LYS A 88 4.40 16.63 -7.61
C LYS A 88 5.51 17.47 -8.21
N GLU A 89 6.77 17.10 -8.03
CA GLU A 89 7.92 17.78 -8.65
C GLU A 89 7.81 17.79 -10.18
N ILE A 90 7.40 16.68 -10.78
CA ILE A 90 7.16 16.59 -12.22
C ILE A 90 6.02 17.53 -12.64
N THR A 91 4.90 17.48 -11.92
CA THR A 91 3.70 18.26 -12.27
C THR A 91 3.93 19.77 -12.12
N ASN A 92 4.73 20.18 -11.14
CA ASN A 92 5.01 21.58 -10.83
C ASN A 92 6.20 22.17 -11.63
N LYS A 93 6.91 21.35 -12.42
CA LYS A 93 7.98 21.86 -13.29
C LYS A 93 7.34 22.65 -14.46
N PRO A 94 7.73 23.92 -14.71
CA PRO A 94 7.24 24.68 -15.86
C PRO A 94 7.51 23.89 -17.14
N ARG A 95 6.52 23.83 -18.06
CA ARG A 95 6.75 23.33 -19.42
C ARG A 95 7.61 24.38 -20.14
N GLU A 96 8.85 24.02 -20.46
CA GLU A 96 9.70 24.79 -21.38
C GLU A 96 9.16 24.73 -22.80
#